data_AF-A0A9N8DRA0-F1
#
_entry.id   AF-A0A9N8DRA0-F1
#
_cell.length_a   1.000
_cell.length_b   1.000
_cell.length_c   1.000
_cell.angle_alpha   90.00
_cell.angle_beta   90.00
_cell.angle_gamma   90.00
#
_symmetry.space_group_name_H-M   'P 1'
#
loop_
_entity.id
_entity.type
_entity.pdbx_description
1 polymer ?
#
loop_
_entity_poly.entity_id
_entity_poly.type
_entity_poly.pdbx_seq_one_letter_code
_entity_poly.pdbx_strand_id
1 'polypeptide(L)'
;MPPVLSTLTSGVSSEAADGHSTNTLVGEWKAKAPLQPQTTQHGSSTKLKAAGDLESSFTSTMNNEPSSLSCAETESAKRKIEMEGYLEAQEEMEAKKKKVRKKAHTPTPNVSHMKLRAAVDAGDNWELDLENKHGLSDLEACVCVGLVAKYQKQDAFPDSESGVNKQFVDFALKGWQLMKDLDKLLKKYPQEAGEQTKINGVWKMISGEPTLEEVRAEHERKLVLRKSK
;
A
#
# COMPACT_ATOMS: atom_id res chain seq x y z
N MET A 1 10.66 28.97 -60.17
CA MET A 1 11.91 28.62 -59.47
C MET A 1 11.88 29.28 -58.10
N PRO A 2 11.68 28.52 -57.01
CA PRO A 2 11.79 29.05 -55.65
C PRO A 2 13.25 28.98 -55.13
N PRO A 3 13.63 29.85 -54.17
CA PRO A 3 15.02 30.05 -53.76
C PRO A 3 15.53 28.96 -52.80
N VAL A 4 16.82 28.71 -52.93
CA VAL A 4 17.62 27.74 -52.16
C VAL A 4 17.86 28.31 -50.76
N LEU A 5 17.39 27.61 -49.72
CA LEU A 5 17.70 27.91 -48.32
C LEU A 5 19.05 27.28 -47.96
N SER A 6 20.07 28.11 -47.76
CA SER A 6 21.36 27.71 -47.21
C SER A 6 21.25 27.58 -45.69
N THR A 7 21.32 26.36 -45.17
CA THR A 7 21.43 26.09 -43.73
C THR A 7 22.90 26.12 -43.33
N LEU A 8 23.24 27.09 -42.48
CA LEU A 8 24.51 27.23 -41.80
C LEU A 8 24.70 26.10 -40.78
N THR A 9 25.75 25.30 -40.97
CA THR A 9 26.25 24.33 -39.98
C THR A 9 27.08 25.06 -38.94
N SER A 10 26.57 25.22 -37.72
CA SER A 10 27.37 25.65 -36.57
C SER A 10 28.07 24.43 -35.97
N GLY A 11 29.37 24.29 -36.26
CA GLY A 11 30.25 23.39 -35.54
C GLY A 11 30.52 23.94 -34.14
N VAL A 12 30.05 23.23 -33.11
CA VAL A 12 30.56 23.37 -31.75
C VAL A 12 31.68 22.35 -31.60
N SER A 13 32.90 22.87 -31.67
CA SER A 13 34.11 22.25 -31.17
C SER A 13 34.12 22.50 -29.66
N SER A 14 34.24 21.44 -28.85
CA SER A 14 34.53 21.60 -27.43
C SER A 14 35.71 20.71 -27.08
N GLU A 15 36.78 21.43 -26.79
CA GLU A 15 38.10 21.02 -26.34
C GLU A 15 38.09 19.87 -25.32
N ALA A 16 38.98 18.92 -25.60
CA ALA A 16 39.49 17.98 -24.64
C ALA A 16 40.28 18.72 -23.55
N ALA A 17 39.89 18.55 -22.30
CA ALA A 17 40.75 18.86 -21.15
C ALA A 17 41.26 17.54 -20.57
N ASP A 18 42.48 17.17 -20.99
CA ASP A 18 43.29 16.14 -20.36
C ASP A 18 43.68 16.58 -18.93
N GLY A 19 42.89 16.15 -17.95
CA GLY A 19 43.22 16.26 -16.53
C GLY A 19 43.82 14.96 -16.02
N HIS A 20 45.14 14.81 -16.17
CA HIS A 20 45.91 13.77 -15.50
C HIS A 20 45.78 13.91 -13.97
N SER A 21 45.13 12.94 -13.31
CA SER A 21 45.19 12.77 -11.86
C SER A 21 45.73 11.39 -11.53
N THR A 22 47.06 11.28 -11.50
CA THR A 22 47.78 10.12 -10.96
C THR A 22 47.79 10.19 -9.43
N ASN A 23 46.80 9.58 -8.79
CA ASN A 23 46.90 9.22 -7.37
C ASN A 23 47.15 7.72 -7.26
N THR A 24 48.43 7.38 -7.37
CA THR A 24 49.00 6.09 -6.98
C THR A 24 48.97 6.00 -5.46
N LEU A 25 47.97 5.32 -4.90
CA LEU A 25 47.97 4.92 -3.49
C LEU A 25 48.17 3.40 -3.43
N VAL A 26 49.44 3.00 -3.29
CA VAL A 26 49.85 1.64 -2.96
C VAL A 26 49.41 1.36 -1.53
N GLY A 27 48.20 0.81 -1.40
CA GLY A 27 47.75 0.12 -0.20
C GLY A 27 48.04 -1.36 -0.37
N GLU A 28 48.94 -1.89 0.44
CA GLU A 28 49.31 -3.31 0.51
C GLU A 28 48.14 -4.11 1.10
N TRP A 29 47.39 -4.86 0.27
CA TRP A 29 46.35 -5.77 0.75
C TRP A 29 47.01 -7.07 1.18
N LYS A 30 47.24 -7.19 2.49
CA LYS A 30 47.71 -8.41 3.13
C LYS A 30 46.65 -9.50 2.95
N ALA A 31 46.95 -10.47 2.09
CA ALA A 31 46.12 -11.64 1.85
C ALA A 31 45.82 -12.38 3.17
N LYS A 32 44.54 -12.42 3.55
CA LYS A 32 44.04 -13.28 4.63
C LYS A 32 43.44 -14.54 3.99
N ALA A 33 43.84 -15.68 4.53
CA ALA A 33 43.71 -17.05 4.03
C ALA A 33 42.34 -17.46 3.44
N PRO A 34 42.33 -18.47 2.54
CA PRO A 34 41.11 -19.04 1.99
C PRO A 34 40.36 -19.82 3.08
N LEU A 35 39.12 -19.41 3.36
CA LEU A 35 38.19 -20.20 4.16
C LEU A 35 37.68 -21.37 3.32
N GLN A 36 37.80 -22.55 3.90
CA GLN A 36 37.36 -23.83 3.36
C GLN A 36 35.86 -23.84 3.01
N PRO A 37 35.44 -24.62 2.00
CA PRO A 37 34.02 -24.86 1.75
C PRO A 37 33.43 -25.73 2.87
N GLN A 38 32.54 -25.17 3.68
CA GLN A 38 31.66 -25.97 4.53
C GLN A 38 30.52 -26.52 3.69
N THR A 39 30.57 -27.82 3.41
CA THR A 39 29.44 -28.64 3.00
C THR A 39 28.39 -28.65 4.11
N THR A 40 27.31 -27.89 3.94
CA THR A 40 26.11 -28.05 4.75
C THR A 40 25.25 -29.16 4.12
N GLN A 41 25.23 -30.33 4.75
CA GLN A 41 24.28 -31.39 4.46
C GLN A 41 22.86 -30.89 4.79
N HIS A 42 22.04 -30.68 3.76
CA HIS A 42 20.59 -30.62 3.90
C HIS A 42 20.03 -32.03 4.02
N GLY A 43 19.92 -32.50 5.25
CA GLY A 43 19.16 -33.69 5.60
C GLY A 43 18.17 -33.34 6.70
N SER A 44 16.93 -32.98 6.33
CA SER A 44 15.79 -33.12 7.23
C SER A 44 14.50 -33.18 6.43
N SER A 45 13.98 -34.40 6.42
CA SER A 45 12.75 -34.86 5.81
C SER A 45 11.55 -34.29 6.57
N THR A 46 10.76 -33.41 5.94
CA THR A 46 9.45 -33.02 6.47
C THR A 46 8.39 -34.02 6.00
N LYS A 47 8.21 -35.04 6.83
CA LYS A 47 7.10 -35.99 6.78
C LYS A 47 5.83 -35.25 7.19
N LEU A 48 5.07 -34.73 6.22
CA LEU A 48 3.73 -34.20 6.45
C LEU A 48 2.79 -35.36 6.77
N LYS A 49 2.51 -35.54 8.06
CA LYS A 49 1.52 -36.50 8.56
C LYS A 49 0.16 -35.83 8.54
N ALA A 50 -0.73 -36.46 7.77
CA ALA A 50 -2.15 -36.19 7.66
C ALA A 50 -2.91 -36.44 8.99
N ALA A 51 -4.17 -36.02 8.95
CA ALA A 51 -5.29 -36.33 9.84
C ALA A 51 -5.45 -35.41 11.06
N GLY A 52 -6.42 -34.50 10.92
CA GLY A 52 -7.09 -33.80 12.00
C GLY A 52 -8.54 -33.58 11.56
N ASP A 53 -9.34 -34.64 11.67
CA ASP A 53 -10.79 -34.59 11.55
C ASP A 53 -11.37 -33.56 12.54
N LEU A 54 -12.10 -32.57 12.01
CA LEU A 54 -12.94 -31.71 12.81
C LEU A 54 -14.37 -32.25 12.70
N GLU A 55 -14.72 -33.14 13.62
CA GLU A 55 -16.11 -33.54 13.80
C GLU A 55 -16.94 -32.35 14.29
N SER A 56 -17.77 -31.84 13.38
CA SER A 56 -18.84 -30.91 13.67
C SER A 56 -19.98 -31.68 14.33
N SER A 57 -20.07 -31.56 15.66
CA SER A 57 -21.23 -32.00 16.43
C SER A 57 -22.03 -30.78 16.87
N PHE A 58 -23.10 -30.49 16.13
CA PHE A 58 -24.17 -29.61 16.59
C PHE A 58 -25.47 -30.39 16.50
N THR A 59 -25.79 -31.12 17.57
CA THR A 59 -27.11 -31.69 17.76
C THR A 59 -27.88 -30.85 18.78
N SER A 60 -29.21 -30.86 18.62
CA SER A 60 -30.24 -30.51 19.61
C SER A 60 -30.63 -29.02 19.69
N THR A 61 -31.91 -28.64 19.77
CA THR A 61 -33.15 -29.41 19.85
C THR A 61 -34.33 -28.46 19.56
N MET A 62 -35.36 -29.02 18.93
CA MET A 62 -36.65 -28.38 18.70
C MET A 62 -37.32 -27.97 20.01
N ASN A 63 -38.11 -26.90 19.99
CA ASN A 63 -39.45 -26.97 20.58
C ASN A 63 -40.37 -25.94 19.94
N ASN A 64 -41.37 -26.52 19.29
CA ASN A 64 -42.47 -25.92 18.59
C ASN A 64 -43.67 -26.13 19.51
N GLU A 65 -44.27 -25.06 20.04
CA GLU A 65 -45.59 -25.14 20.67
C GLU A 65 -46.48 -24.03 20.13
N PRO A 66 -47.58 -24.40 19.43
CA PRO A 66 -48.66 -23.48 19.09
C PRO A 66 -49.68 -23.49 20.23
N SER A 67 -49.71 -22.41 21.03
CA SER A 67 -50.83 -22.19 21.95
C SER A 67 -51.92 -21.36 21.28
N SER A 68 -53.06 -22.02 21.13
CA SER A 68 -54.31 -21.55 20.58
C SER A 68 -55.17 -20.85 21.64
N LEU A 69 -56.04 -19.95 21.16
CA LEU A 69 -57.30 -19.46 21.76
C LEU A 69 -57.19 -18.44 22.92
N SER A 70 -57.68 -17.21 22.70
CA SER A 70 -59.09 -16.91 22.98
C SER A 70 -59.44 -15.43 22.78
N CYS A 71 -60.72 -15.27 22.44
CA CYS A 71 -61.55 -14.09 22.25
C CYS A 71 -61.23 -12.86 23.12
N ALA A 72 -61.05 -11.70 22.46
CA ALA A 72 -61.57 -10.41 22.89
C ALA A 72 -61.50 -9.42 21.73
N GLU A 73 -62.45 -9.52 20.79
CA GLU A 73 -62.82 -8.39 19.95
C GLU A 73 -63.37 -7.26 20.83
N THR A 74 -63.27 -6.05 20.30
CA THR A 74 -63.91 -4.79 20.76
C THR A 74 -63.18 -3.89 21.75
N GLU A 75 -61.86 -3.74 21.65
CA GLU A 75 -61.18 -2.48 22.04
C GLU A 75 -59.91 -2.15 21.23
N SER A 76 -59.58 -2.97 20.23
CA SER A 76 -58.32 -2.87 19.45
C SER A 76 -58.39 -1.88 18.27
N ALA A 77 -59.59 -1.48 17.83
CA ALA A 77 -59.77 -0.61 16.67
C ALA A 77 -59.53 0.88 16.95
N LYS A 78 -59.59 1.33 18.21
CA LYS A 78 -59.32 2.74 18.57
C LYS A 78 -57.84 3.05 18.82
N ARG A 79 -57.01 2.06 19.19
CA ARG A 79 -55.57 2.25 19.41
C ARG A 79 -54.71 2.18 18.14
N LYS A 80 -55.24 1.67 17.02
CA LYS A 80 -54.50 1.64 15.75
C LYS A 80 -54.32 3.02 15.12
N ILE A 81 -55.31 3.90 15.25
CA ILE A 81 -55.29 5.25 14.64
C ILE A 81 -54.33 6.20 15.40
N GLU A 82 -54.19 6.07 16.73
CA GLU A 82 -53.23 6.86 17.50
C GLU A 82 -51.77 6.43 17.30
N MET A 83 -51.52 5.15 16.97
CA MET A 83 -50.17 4.63 16.78
C MET A 83 -49.58 4.99 15.41
N GLU A 84 -50.41 5.06 14.35
CA GLU A 84 -49.97 5.49 13.01
C GLU A 84 -49.57 6.98 12.99
N GLY A 85 -50.30 7.85 13.69
CA GLY A 85 -49.91 9.27 13.82
C GLY A 85 -48.61 9.50 14.59
N TYR A 86 -48.25 8.59 15.50
CA TYR A 86 -47.01 8.67 16.28
C TYR A 86 -45.78 8.28 15.44
N LEU A 87 -45.93 7.32 14.52
CA LEU A 87 -44.85 6.91 13.59
C LEU A 87 -44.56 7.98 12.54
N GLU A 88 -45.60 8.62 12.00
CA GLU A 88 -45.45 9.69 10.99
C GLU A 88 -44.82 10.97 11.60
N ALA A 89 -45.17 11.31 12.84
CA ALA A 89 -44.54 12.40 13.59
C ALA A 89 -43.08 12.11 13.96
N GLN A 90 -42.72 10.84 14.20
CA GLN A 90 -41.35 10.43 14.47
C GLN A 90 -40.47 10.50 13.22
N GLU A 91 -41.01 10.13 12.06
CA GLU A 91 -40.32 10.23 10.76
C GLU A 91 -40.10 11.69 10.34
N GLU A 92 -41.06 12.59 10.61
CA GLU A 92 -40.93 14.03 10.34
C GLU A 92 -39.93 14.72 11.30
N MET A 93 -39.85 14.28 12.57
CA MET A 93 -38.85 14.76 13.53
C MET A 93 -37.44 14.26 13.19
N GLU A 94 -37.27 13.05 12.68
CA GLU A 94 -35.97 12.58 12.16
C GLU A 94 -35.55 13.30 10.87
N ALA A 95 -36.50 13.67 10.00
CA ALA A 95 -36.22 14.45 8.80
C ALA A 95 -35.75 15.88 9.12
N LYS A 96 -36.22 16.49 10.22
CA LYS A 96 -35.86 17.85 10.64
C LYS A 96 -34.57 17.96 11.48
N LYS A 97 -34.09 16.86 12.08
CA LYS A 97 -32.76 16.81 12.75
C LYS A 97 -31.55 16.70 11.79
N LYS A 98 -31.78 16.65 10.47
CA LYS A 98 -30.72 16.56 9.44
C LYS A 98 -30.05 17.89 9.06
N LYS A 99 -30.48 19.04 9.60
CA LYS A 99 -29.92 20.34 9.21
C LYS A 99 -28.99 20.87 10.30
N VAL A 100 -27.78 21.25 9.91
CA VAL A 100 -26.64 21.68 10.73
C VAL A 100 -25.78 20.52 11.28
N ARG A 101 -25.54 19.49 10.46
CA ARG A 101 -24.25 18.79 10.56
C ARG A 101 -23.18 19.78 10.11
N LYS A 102 -22.43 20.34 11.07
CA LYS A 102 -21.21 21.12 10.78
C LYS A 102 -20.37 20.29 9.82
N LYS A 103 -20.17 20.78 8.59
CA LYS A 103 -19.32 20.10 7.61
C LYS A 103 -17.96 19.95 8.28
N ALA A 104 -17.58 18.71 8.59
CA ALA A 104 -16.25 18.43 9.09
C ALA A 104 -15.26 19.05 8.10
N HIS A 105 -14.37 19.92 8.59
CA HIS A 105 -13.37 20.52 7.74
C HIS A 105 -12.43 19.41 7.31
N THR A 106 -12.58 18.92 6.08
CA THR A 106 -11.61 18.01 5.49
C THR A 106 -10.33 18.81 5.29
N PRO A 107 -9.21 18.44 5.93
CA PRO A 107 -7.95 19.15 5.73
C PRO A 107 -7.57 19.08 4.25
N THR A 108 -7.11 20.20 3.71
CA THR A 108 -6.66 20.29 2.31
C THR A 108 -5.18 19.90 2.25
N PRO A 109 -4.75 19.03 1.32
CA PRO A 109 -3.35 18.65 1.23
C PRO A 109 -2.48 19.86 0.93
N ASN A 110 -1.36 20.00 1.65
CA ASN A 110 -0.39 21.05 1.39
C ASN A 110 0.64 20.62 0.31
N VAL A 111 1.62 21.48 0.02
CA VAL A 111 2.65 21.22 -1.01
C VAL A 111 3.53 20.00 -0.67
N SER A 112 3.89 19.83 0.60
CA SER A 112 4.76 18.73 1.04
C SER A 112 4.01 17.39 1.07
N HIS A 113 2.70 17.39 1.36
CA HIS A 113 1.83 16.24 1.15
C HIS A 113 1.89 15.77 -0.30
N MET A 114 1.75 16.69 -1.26
CA MET A 114 1.82 16.36 -2.68
C MET A 114 3.18 15.79 -3.10
N LYS A 115 4.28 16.27 -2.52
CA LYS A 115 5.62 15.72 -2.78
C LYS A 115 5.76 14.28 -2.28
N LEU A 116 5.27 14.00 -1.08
CA LEU A 116 5.25 12.64 -0.53
C LEU A 116 4.40 11.71 -1.39
N ARG A 117 3.21 12.16 -1.82
CA ARG A 117 2.34 11.39 -2.74
C ARG A 117 3.06 11.06 -4.03
N ALA A 118 3.66 12.06 -4.67
CA ALA A 118 4.38 11.87 -5.92
C ALA A 118 5.54 10.88 -5.78
N ALA A 119 6.27 10.91 -4.67
CA ALA A 119 7.35 9.96 -4.41
C ALA A 119 6.85 8.52 -4.20
N VAL A 120 5.77 8.33 -3.44
CA VAL A 120 5.14 7.01 -3.26
C VAL A 120 4.56 6.50 -4.59
N ASP A 121 3.81 7.34 -5.30
CA ASP A 121 3.24 6.99 -6.60
C ASP A 121 4.33 6.67 -7.64
N ALA A 122 5.50 7.31 -7.56
CA ALA A 122 6.65 6.97 -8.42
C ALA A 122 7.23 5.59 -8.07
N GLY A 123 7.26 5.20 -6.79
CA GLY A 123 7.62 3.85 -6.36
C GLY A 123 6.65 2.79 -6.87
N ASP A 124 5.34 3.00 -6.64
CA ASP A 124 4.28 2.10 -7.12
C ASP A 124 4.33 1.94 -8.65
N ASN A 125 4.49 3.05 -9.38
CA ASN A 125 4.58 3.02 -10.84
C ASN A 125 5.87 2.34 -11.33
N TRP A 126 6.97 2.44 -10.58
CA TRP A 126 8.20 1.75 -10.93
C TRP A 126 8.00 0.24 -10.92
N GLU A 127 7.34 -0.32 -9.89
CA GLU A 127 7.03 -1.76 -9.84
C GLU A 127 6.17 -2.19 -11.02
N LEU A 128 5.11 -1.43 -11.34
CA LEU A 128 4.25 -1.70 -12.50
C LEU A 128 4.98 -1.57 -13.84
N ASP A 129 5.93 -0.65 -13.95
CA ASP A 129 6.69 -0.41 -15.17
C ASP A 129 7.64 -1.57 -15.49
N LEU A 130 8.11 -2.32 -14.49
CA LEU A 130 8.97 -3.50 -14.70
C LEU A 130 8.29 -4.51 -15.64
N GLU A 131 7.03 -4.84 -15.38
CA GLU A 131 6.28 -5.78 -16.20
C GLU A 131 5.77 -5.10 -17.48
N ASN A 132 5.08 -3.97 -17.34
CA ASN A 132 4.31 -3.39 -18.44
C ASN A 132 5.18 -2.73 -19.52
N LYS A 133 6.29 -2.10 -19.14
CA LYS A 133 7.16 -1.37 -20.07
C LYS A 133 8.43 -2.12 -20.42
N HIS A 134 9.00 -2.83 -19.45
CA HIS A 134 10.26 -3.54 -19.64
C HIS A 134 10.05 -5.02 -19.99
N GLY A 135 8.82 -5.55 -19.90
CA GLY A 135 8.50 -6.92 -20.28
C GLY A 135 9.12 -7.96 -19.36
N LEU A 136 9.50 -7.57 -18.14
CA LEU A 136 10.00 -8.50 -17.14
C LEU A 136 8.87 -9.43 -16.72
N SER A 137 9.18 -10.72 -16.56
CA SER A 137 8.28 -11.65 -15.91
C SER A 137 8.13 -11.32 -14.43
N ASP A 138 7.04 -11.78 -13.80
CA ASP A 138 6.81 -11.63 -12.35
C ASP A 138 8.02 -12.09 -11.51
N LEU A 139 8.66 -13.20 -11.90
CA LEU A 139 9.86 -13.70 -11.22
C LEU A 139 11.05 -12.74 -11.35
N GLU A 140 11.27 -12.16 -12.53
CA GLU A 140 12.37 -11.23 -12.77
C GLU A 140 12.13 -9.86 -12.11
N ALA A 141 10.89 -9.38 -12.12
CA ALA A 141 10.48 -8.20 -11.38
C ALA A 141 10.72 -8.41 -9.87
N CYS A 142 10.37 -9.59 -9.35
CA CYS A 142 10.64 -9.99 -7.97
C CYS A 142 12.15 -9.99 -7.65
N VAL A 143 13.01 -10.47 -8.57
CA VAL A 143 14.48 -10.37 -8.42
C VAL A 143 14.93 -8.90 -8.33
N CYS A 144 14.39 -8.02 -9.18
CA CYS A 144 14.70 -6.58 -9.14
C CYS A 144 14.34 -5.96 -7.78
N VAL A 145 13.13 -6.23 -7.27
CA VAL A 145 12.67 -5.75 -5.96
C VAL A 145 13.53 -6.33 -4.83
N GLY A 146 13.88 -7.62 -4.91
CA GLY A 146 14.78 -8.28 -3.95
C GLY A 146 16.16 -7.62 -3.87
N LEU A 147 16.71 -7.19 -5.01
CA LEU A 147 17.96 -6.41 -5.03
C LEU A 147 17.78 -5.06 -4.33
N VAL A 148 16.71 -4.32 -4.62
CA VAL A 148 16.43 -3.04 -3.94
C VAL A 148 16.37 -3.23 -2.43
N ALA A 149 15.63 -4.25 -1.96
CA ALA A 149 15.47 -4.56 -0.54
C ALA A 149 16.81 -4.89 0.14
N LYS A 150 17.68 -5.66 -0.53
CA LYS A 150 19.03 -6.03 -0.04
C LYS A 150 19.90 -4.79 0.25
N TYR A 151 19.77 -3.74 -0.56
CA TYR A 151 20.57 -2.51 -0.45
C TYR A 151 19.82 -1.33 0.19
N GLN A 152 18.58 -1.51 0.65
CA GLN A 152 17.75 -0.42 1.18
C GLN A 152 18.40 0.33 2.35
N LYS A 153 19.10 -0.39 3.23
CA LYS A 153 19.79 0.17 4.40
C LYS A 153 21.18 0.73 4.10
N GLN A 154 21.72 0.46 2.92
CA GLN A 154 23.06 0.91 2.53
C GLN A 154 23.00 2.30 1.91
N ASP A 155 24.05 3.09 2.06
CA ASP A 155 24.10 4.46 1.52
C ASP A 155 24.43 4.52 0.03
N ALA A 156 24.99 3.43 -0.51
CA ALA A 156 25.32 3.28 -1.92
C ALA A 156 24.68 1.99 -2.48
N PHE A 157 24.35 2.04 -3.77
CA PHE A 157 23.95 0.89 -4.56
C PHE A 157 25.17 0.38 -5.34
N PRO A 158 25.34 -0.94 -5.55
CA PRO A 158 26.48 -1.46 -6.30
C PRO A 158 26.45 -1.00 -7.76
N ASP A 159 27.58 -0.50 -8.26
CA ASP A 159 27.74 -0.11 -9.68
C ASP A 159 27.62 -1.31 -10.64
N SER A 160 27.93 -2.52 -10.14
CA SER A 160 27.75 -3.76 -10.87
C SER A 160 27.61 -4.94 -9.91
N GLU A 161 26.72 -5.87 -10.25
CA GLU A 161 26.66 -7.19 -9.60
C GLU A 161 27.23 -8.23 -10.58
N SER A 162 28.02 -9.17 -10.08
CA SER A 162 28.55 -10.26 -10.89
C SER A 162 27.51 -11.36 -11.06
N GLY A 163 27.45 -11.96 -12.26
CA GLY A 163 26.60 -13.12 -12.55
C GLY A 163 25.28 -12.81 -13.27
N VAL A 164 24.29 -13.67 -13.02
CA VAL A 164 23.01 -13.72 -13.76
C VAL A 164 22.16 -12.45 -13.59
N ASN A 165 22.36 -11.73 -12.48
CA ASN A 165 21.54 -10.57 -12.13
C ASN A 165 21.97 -9.26 -12.79
N LYS A 166 23.06 -9.25 -13.58
CA LYS A 166 23.62 -8.02 -14.13
C LYS A 166 22.60 -7.19 -14.92
N GLN A 167 21.68 -7.85 -15.63
CA GLN A 167 20.62 -7.20 -16.41
C GLN A 167 19.56 -6.46 -15.56
N PHE A 168 19.45 -6.80 -14.27
CA PHE A 168 18.45 -6.22 -13.36
C PHE A 168 19.00 -5.04 -12.54
N VAL A 169 20.32 -4.83 -12.57
CA VAL A 169 21.01 -3.82 -11.75
C VAL A 169 20.51 -2.41 -12.07
N ASP A 170 20.34 -2.08 -13.36
CA ASP A 170 19.88 -0.74 -13.76
C ASP A 170 18.44 -0.46 -13.29
N PHE A 171 17.55 -1.45 -13.38
CA PHE A 171 16.17 -1.34 -12.91
C PHE A 171 16.10 -1.22 -11.38
N ALA A 172 16.90 -2.02 -10.68
CA ALA A 172 16.99 -1.99 -9.23
C ALA A 172 17.64 -0.68 -8.74
N LEU A 173 18.65 -0.15 -9.42
CA LEU A 173 19.25 1.15 -9.09
C LEU A 173 18.20 2.27 -9.12
N LYS A 174 17.35 2.28 -10.15
CA LYS A 174 16.23 3.24 -10.25
C LYS A 174 15.25 3.10 -9.08
N GLY A 175 14.82 1.87 -8.76
CA GLY A 175 13.92 1.61 -7.64
C GLY A 175 14.53 2.02 -6.30
N TRP A 176 15.81 1.71 -6.09
CA TRP A 176 16.55 2.11 -4.90
C TRP A 176 16.64 3.63 -4.74
N GLN A 177 16.91 4.36 -5.83
CA GLN A 177 16.95 5.82 -5.82
C GLN A 177 15.60 6.43 -5.41
N LEU A 178 14.49 5.90 -5.94
CA LEU A 178 13.14 6.33 -5.54
C LEU A 178 12.88 6.12 -4.05
N MET A 179 13.28 4.95 -3.51
CA MET A 179 13.14 4.66 -2.07
C MET A 179 14.00 5.60 -1.21
N LYS A 180 15.21 5.95 -1.66
CA LYS A 180 16.06 6.93 -0.96
C LYS A 180 15.47 8.33 -0.99
N ASP A 181 14.89 8.74 -2.11
CA ASP A 181 14.27 10.06 -2.21
C ASP A 181 12.99 10.14 -1.38
N LEU A 182 12.21 9.05 -1.30
CA LEU A 182 11.10 8.94 -0.35
C LEU A 182 11.58 9.00 1.11
N ASP A 183 12.61 8.25 1.49
CA ASP A 183 13.19 8.28 2.85
C ASP A 183 13.69 9.68 3.23
N LYS A 184 14.36 10.39 2.31
CA LYS A 184 14.76 11.80 2.51
C LYS A 184 13.54 12.71 2.74
N LEU A 185 12.47 12.53 1.98
CA LEU A 185 11.24 13.30 2.15
C LEU A 185 10.56 13.00 3.48
N LEU A 186 10.49 11.74 3.90
CA LEU A 186 9.93 11.33 5.19
C LEU A 186 10.72 11.92 6.36
N LYS A 187 12.06 11.91 6.29
CA LYS A 187 12.92 12.57 7.28
C LYS A 187 12.74 14.08 7.32
N LYS A 188 12.46 14.71 6.17
CA LYS A 188 12.25 16.15 6.05
C LYS A 188 10.86 16.59 6.52
N TYR A 189 9.84 15.76 6.35
CA TYR A 189 8.44 16.05 6.65
C TYR A 189 7.81 14.97 7.55
N PRO A 190 8.36 14.70 8.73
CA PRO A 190 7.93 13.58 9.58
C PRO A 190 6.47 13.71 10.03
N GLN A 191 5.99 14.93 10.27
CA GLN A 191 4.61 15.19 10.68
C GLN A 191 3.58 14.82 9.60
N GLU A 192 3.92 15.00 8.32
CA GLU A 192 2.96 14.81 7.22
C GLU A 192 2.86 13.36 6.75
N ALA A 193 3.84 12.53 7.08
CA ALA A 193 3.84 11.11 6.73
C ALA A 193 2.66 10.36 7.34
N GLY A 194 2.20 10.78 8.53
CA GLY A 194 1.05 10.18 9.24
C GLY A 194 -0.30 10.84 8.93
N GLU A 195 -0.31 11.98 8.24
CA GLU A 195 -1.53 12.76 7.99
C GLU A 195 -2.25 12.36 6.70
N GLN A 196 -1.73 11.38 5.96
CA GLN A 196 -2.33 10.91 4.72
C GLN A 196 -2.09 9.41 4.48
N THR A 197 -3.01 8.79 3.74
CA THR A 197 -2.91 7.40 3.35
C THR A 197 -3.59 7.16 2.00
N LYS A 198 -3.20 6.10 1.30
CA LYS A 198 -3.78 5.71 0.01
C LYS A 198 -4.75 4.55 0.24
N ILE A 199 -6.05 4.81 0.10
CA ILE A 199 -7.11 3.82 0.29
C ILE A 199 -7.75 3.54 -1.07
N ASN A 200 -7.67 2.30 -1.54
CA ASN A 200 -8.18 1.88 -2.85
C ASN A 200 -7.62 2.73 -4.00
N GLY A 201 -6.31 3.02 -3.97
CA GLY A 201 -5.64 3.85 -4.98
C GLY A 201 -5.89 5.36 -4.85
N VAL A 202 -6.76 5.80 -3.94
CA VAL A 202 -7.08 7.22 -3.76
C VAL A 202 -6.43 7.76 -2.48
N TRP A 203 -5.69 8.85 -2.63
CA TRP A 203 -5.08 9.57 -1.51
C TRP A 203 -6.14 10.28 -0.65
N LYS A 204 -6.12 10.00 0.64
CA LYS A 204 -7.00 10.61 1.65
C LYS A 204 -6.18 11.21 2.77
N MET A 205 -6.63 12.34 3.29
CA MET A 205 -6.07 12.95 4.49
C MET A 205 -6.69 12.26 5.72
N ILE A 206 -5.86 11.92 6.69
CA ILE A 206 -6.26 11.43 8.00
C ILE A 206 -6.32 12.65 8.91
N SER A 207 -7.52 13.21 9.09
CA SER A 207 -7.70 14.36 9.97
C SER A 207 -7.73 13.89 11.43
N GLY A 208 -6.57 13.81 12.08
CA GLY A 208 -6.45 13.48 13.50
C GLY A 208 -6.86 12.04 13.86
N GLU A 209 -6.85 11.74 15.17
CA GLU A 209 -7.25 10.43 15.69
C GLU A 209 -8.62 10.04 15.13
N PRO A 210 -8.80 8.80 14.62
CA PRO A 210 -10.11 8.34 14.20
C PRO A 210 -11.04 8.52 15.41
N THR A 211 -12.14 9.22 15.21
CA THR A 211 -13.07 9.44 16.31
C THR A 211 -13.50 8.08 16.85
N LEU A 212 -13.69 7.97 18.17
CA LEU A 212 -14.09 6.72 18.81
C LEU A 212 -15.37 6.13 18.18
N GLU A 213 -16.19 7.00 17.59
CA GLU A 213 -17.38 6.69 16.79
C GLU A 213 -17.05 6.07 15.43
N GLU A 214 -16.08 6.59 14.69
CA GLU A 214 -15.60 5.99 13.44
C GLU A 214 -14.96 4.62 13.67
N VAL A 215 -14.15 4.48 14.72
CA VAL A 215 -13.56 3.19 15.12
C VAL A 215 -14.67 2.18 15.44
N ARG A 216 -15.70 2.60 16.18
CA ARG A 216 -16.85 1.74 16.50
C ARG A 216 -17.63 1.34 15.26
N ALA A 217 -17.91 2.29 14.37
CA ALA A 217 -18.64 2.03 13.12
C ALA A 217 -17.87 1.07 12.20
N GLU A 218 -16.54 1.19 12.12
CA GLU A 218 -15.72 0.26 11.35
C GLU A 218 -15.66 -1.13 11.99
N HIS A 219 -15.55 -1.21 13.32
CA HIS A 219 -15.62 -2.47 14.04
C HIS A 219 -16.96 -3.20 13.83
N GLU A 220 -18.08 -2.47 13.88
CA GLU A 220 -19.42 -3.02 13.61
C GLU A 220 -19.55 -3.52 12.16
N ARG A 221 -19.05 -2.77 11.18
CA ARG A 221 -19.01 -3.24 9.77
C ARG A 221 -18.22 -4.54 9.64
N LYS A 222 -17.07 -4.66 10.31
CA LYS A 222 -16.24 -5.88 10.32
C LYS A 222 -16.98 -7.07 10.95
N LEU A 223 -17.78 -6.83 12.01
CA LEU A 223 -18.61 -7.87 12.61
C LEU A 223 -19.72 -8.37 11.66
N VAL A 224 -20.40 -7.46 10.96
CA VAL A 224 -21.44 -7.84 9.98
C VAL A 224 -20.83 -8.64 8.82
N LEU A 225 -19.65 -8.24 8.35
CA LEU A 225 -18.95 -8.94 7.27
C LEU A 225 -18.49 -10.35 7.67
N ARG A 226 -18.13 -10.55 8.95
CA ARG A 226 -17.76 -11.88 9.48
C ARG A 226 -18.96 -12.80 9.66
N LYS A 227 -20.14 -12.25 9.97
CA LYS A 227 -21.39 -13.03 10.12
C LYS A 227 -22.02 -13.44 8.79
N SER A 228 -21.60 -12.82 7.70
CA SER A 228 -22.11 -13.08 6.34
C SER A 228 -21.22 -14.02 5.52
N LYS A 229 -20.15 -14.54 6.12
CA LYS A 229 -19.35 -15.66 5.61
C LYS A 229 -19.66 -16.91 6.40
#